data_AF-A0A950PHA6-F1
#
_entry.id   AF-A0A950PHA6-F1
#
_cell.length_a   1.000
_cell.length_b   1.000
_cell.length_c   1.000
_cell.angle_alpha   90.00
_cell.angle_beta   90.00
_cell.angle_gamma   90.00
#
_symmetry.space_group_name_H-M   'P 1'
#
loop_
_entity.id
_entity.type
_entity.pdbx_description
1 polymer ?
#
loop_
_entity_poly.entity_id
_entity_poly.type
_entity_poly.pdbx_seq_one_letter_code
_entity_poly.pdbx_strand_id
1 'polypeptide(L)'
;MALMYFDRRLWQLTRGLRGRILLAIAIGLAASAFGIARFALLGALLARVFTGAGAAAIALTALGVALAVLLRGLLDHSRTIIAHRTASRVQEDLRGRLYDKIAELGPAWFAGERTGGVMLSLVDGVEQLQTFFGQYLPQLSIAALTPLAIFAFIVWWDAPVATVMLIAALITLAAPIAWNKVEGGRGRVRHEAMKGFGSEFLGAVQGLPTLKAFGQSTTYGKRLAERAR
;
A
#
# COMPACT_ATOMS: atom_id res chain seq x y z
N MET A 1 11.51 -1.48 14.39
CA MET A 1 11.37 -0.57 13.24
C MET A 1 12.32 -1.09 12.20
N ALA A 2 11.86 -2.09 11.44
CA ALA A 2 12.67 -2.71 10.41
C ALA A 2 12.85 -1.67 9.31
N LEU A 3 14.07 -1.16 9.15
CA LEU A 3 14.44 -0.45 7.93
C LEU A 3 14.08 -1.37 6.77
N MET A 4 13.20 -0.91 5.87
CA MET A 4 12.93 -1.59 4.60
C MET A 4 14.28 -1.81 3.92
N TYR A 5 14.74 -3.06 3.91
CA TYR A 5 15.93 -3.48 3.19
C TYR A 5 15.64 -3.26 1.70
N PHE A 6 16.07 -2.12 1.18
CA PHE A 6 16.08 -1.85 -0.24
C PHE A 6 17.27 -2.61 -0.86
N ASP A 7 17.09 -3.91 -1.02
CA ASP A 7 18.17 -4.78 -1.47
C ASP A 7 18.48 -4.51 -2.95
N ARG A 8 19.74 -4.18 -3.25
CA ARG A 8 20.22 -3.93 -4.63
C ARG A 8 19.95 -5.11 -5.56
N ARG A 9 19.86 -6.33 -5.01
CA ARG A 9 19.53 -7.54 -5.78
C ARG A 9 18.10 -7.51 -6.34
N LEU A 10 17.14 -6.95 -5.60
CA LEU A 10 15.76 -6.76 -6.07
C LEU A 10 15.66 -5.70 -7.18
N TRP A 11 16.53 -4.69 -7.17
CA TRP A 11 16.59 -3.65 -8.20
C TRP A 11 17.28 -4.10 -9.51
N GLN A 12 18.04 -5.19 -9.47
CA GLN A 12 18.58 -5.82 -10.68
C GLN A 12 17.54 -6.68 -11.39
N LEU A 13 16.63 -7.33 -10.64
CA LEU A 13 15.49 -8.09 -11.17
C LEU A 13 14.45 -7.21 -11.87
N THR A 14 14.40 -5.90 -11.56
CA THR A 14 13.43 -4.97 -12.19
C THR A 14 13.84 -4.46 -13.57
N ARG A 15 15.00 -4.81 -14.13
CA ARG A 15 15.47 -4.29 -15.43
C ARG A 15 14.42 -4.43 -16.56
N GLY A 16 13.60 -5.48 -16.55
CA GLY A 16 12.50 -5.67 -17.51
C GLY A 16 11.20 -4.89 -17.22
N LEU A 17 11.02 -4.37 -16.00
CA LEU A 17 9.79 -3.72 -15.54
C LEU A 17 9.88 -2.19 -15.46
N ARG A 18 11.09 -1.60 -15.53
CA ARG A 18 11.32 -0.16 -15.35
C ARG A 18 10.45 0.74 -16.24
N GLY A 19 10.27 0.37 -17.51
CA GLY A 19 9.41 1.13 -18.43
C GLY A 19 7.96 1.16 -17.97
N ARG A 20 7.44 0.06 -17.43
CA ARG A 20 6.06 -0.03 -16.92
C ARG A 20 5.88 0.74 -15.61
N ILE A 21 6.89 0.74 -14.75
CA ILE A 21 6.93 1.54 -13.51
C ILE A 21 6.89 3.03 -13.88
N LEU A 22 7.75 3.46 -14.80
CA LEU A 22 7.83 4.85 -15.22
C LEU A 22 6.53 5.31 -15.89
N LEU A 23 5.94 4.47 -16.75
CA LEU A 23 4.63 4.73 -17.34
C LEU A 23 3.53 4.86 -16.27
N ALA A 24 3.50 3.97 -15.28
CA ALA A 24 2.51 4.03 -14.20
C ALA A 24 2.68 5.30 -13.34
N ILE A 25 3.93 5.72 -13.08
CA ILE A 25 4.23 6.99 -12.41
C ILE A 25 3.74 8.16 -13.27
N ALA A 26 4.06 8.19 -14.56
CA ALA A 26 3.67 9.26 -15.47
C ALA A 26 2.14 9.42 -15.57
N ILE A 27 1.41 8.30 -15.75
CA ILE A 27 -0.06 8.30 -15.79
C ILE A 27 -0.63 8.77 -14.44
N GLY A 28 -0.07 8.31 -13.33
CA GLY A 28 -0.52 8.72 -12.00
C GLY A 28 -0.27 10.20 -11.70
N LEU A 29 0.87 10.74 -12.13
CA LEU A 29 1.18 12.18 -12.02
C LEU A 29 0.25 13.01 -12.92
N ALA A 30 -0.03 12.54 -14.13
CA ALA A 30 -1.01 13.19 -15.00
C ALA A 30 -2.41 13.19 -14.36
N ALA A 31 -2.85 12.06 -13.79
CA ALA A 31 -4.12 11.97 -13.07
C ALA A 31 -4.17 12.92 -11.86
N SER A 32 -3.07 13.02 -11.11
CA SER A 32 -2.91 14.02 -10.04
C SER A 32 -3.03 15.45 -10.55
N ALA A 33 -2.39 15.79 -11.68
CA ALA A 33 -2.49 17.11 -12.29
C ALA A 33 -3.93 17.47 -12.69
N PHE A 34 -4.68 16.55 -13.29
CA PHE A 34 -6.12 16.76 -13.56
C PHE A 34 -6.94 16.90 -12.28
N GLY A 35 -6.55 16.22 -11.20
CA GLY A 35 -7.14 16.41 -9.88
C GLY A 35 -6.94 17.83 -9.33
N ILE A 36 -5.72 18.36 -9.44
CA ILE A 36 -5.37 19.74 -9.04
C ILE A 36 -6.14 20.74 -9.90
N ALA A 37 -6.11 20.56 -11.23
CA ALA A 37 -6.83 21.41 -12.17
C ALA A 37 -8.34 21.44 -11.89
N ARG A 38 -8.95 20.29 -11.57
CA ARG A 38 -10.36 20.21 -11.16
C ARG A 38 -10.66 21.13 -9.98
N PHE A 39 -9.85 21.11 -8.93
CA PHE A 39 -10.06 21.97 -7.76
C PHE A 39 -9.86 23.45 -8.09
N ALA A 40 -8.86 23.79 -8.90
CA ALA A 40 -8.66 25.16 -9.37
C ALA A 40 -9.86 25.67 -10.20
N LEU A 41 -10.37 24.85 -11.11
CA LEU A 41 -11.55 25.17 -11.92
C LEU A 41 -12.83 25.28 -11.08
N LEU A 42 -12.99 24.47 -10.04
CA LEU A 42 -14.08 24.61 -9.07
C LEU A 42 -14.00 25.94 -8.31
N GLY A 43 -12.80 26.35 -7.89
CA GLY A 43 -12.59 27.67 -7.29
C GLY A 43 -12.94 28.81 -8.25
N ALA A 44 -12.50 28.71 -9.51
CA ALA A 44 -12.83 29.68 -10.55
C ALA A 44 -14.34 29.72 -10.88
N LEU A 45 -15.00 28.56 -10.89
CA LEU A 45 -16.44 28.46 -11.09
C LEU A 45 -17.20 29.17 -9.98
N LEU A 46 -16.84 28.92 -8.72
CA LEU A 46 -17.43 29.61 -7.57
C LEU A 46 -17.21 31.12 -7.68
N ALA A 47 -15.98 31.57 -7.94
CA ALA A 47 -15.68 32.99 -8.11
C ALA A 47 -16.54 33.65 -9.21
N ARG A 48 -16.74 32.97 -10.35
CA ARG A 48 -17.58 33.45 -11.46
C ARG A 48 -19.06 33.54 -11.07
N VAL A 49 -19.57 32.60 -10.27
CA VAL A 49 -20.94 32.65 -9.75
C VAL A 49 -21.11 33.84 -8.79
N PHE A 50 -20.18 34.03 -7.85
CA PHE A 50 -20.24 35.12 -6.87
C PHE A 50 -20.08 36.52 -7.50
N THR A 51 -19.31 36.62 -8.58
CA THR A 51 -19.12 37.89 -9.31
C THR A 51 -20.22 38.19 -10.32
N GLY A 52 -21.22 37.30 -10.47
CA GLY A 52 -22.34 37.49 -11.40
C GLY A 52 -21.93 37.37 -12.87
N ALA A 53 -20.92 36.57 -13.19
CA ALA A 53 -20.49 36.37 -14.57
C ALA A 53 -21.61 35.79 -15.45
N GLY A 54 -21.57 36.07 -16.75
CA GLY A 54 -22.59 35.58 -17.69
C GLY A 54 -22.71 34.05 -17.71
N ALA A 55 -23.93 33.55 -17.92
CA ALA A 55 -24.25 32.11 -17.88
C ALA A 55 -23.34 31.26 -18.79
N ALA A 56 -22.96 31.78 -19.95
CA ALA A 56 -22.04 31.09 -20.87
C ALA A 56 -20.64 30.88 -20.26
N ALA A 57 -20.10 31.85 -19.53
CA ALA A 57 -18.78 31.73 -18.88
C ALA A 57 -18.83 30.72 -17.73
N ILE A 58 -19.92 30.72 -16.96
CA ILE A 58 -20.16 29.73 -15.90
C ILE A 58 -20.25 28.32 -16.52
N ALA A 59 -21.06 28.15 -17.57
CA ALA A 59 -21.24 26.88 -18.26
C ALA A 59 -19.92 26.34 -18.85
N LEU A 60 -19.09 27.20 -19.46
CA LEU A 60 -17.78 26.82 -20.00
C LEU A 60 -16.84 26.32 -18.89
N THR A 61 -16.86 26.98 -17.72
CA THR A 61 -16.05 26.55 -16.57
C THR A 61 -16.53 25.22 -16.01
N ALA A 62 -17.85 25.05 -15.90
CA ALA A 62 -18.46 23.81 -15.42
C ALA A 62 -18.14 22.63 -16.37
N LEU A 63 -18.16 22.88 -17.68
CA LEU A 63 -17.73 21.90 -18.68
C LEU A 63 -16.25 21.52 -18.49
N GLY A 64 -15.38 22.49 -18.23
CA GLY A 64 -13.98 22.24 -17.90
C GLY A 64 -13.80 21.37 -16.66
N VAL A 65 -14.58 21.60 -15.60
CA VAL A 65 -14.60 20.76 -14.39
C VAL A 65 -15.03 19.33 -14.74
N ALA A 66 -16.12 19.17 -15.49
CA ALA A 66 -16.61 17.86 -15.89
C ALA A 66 -15.57 17.09 -16.72
N LEU A 67 -14.92 17.77 -17.67
CA LEU A 67 -13.86 17.18 -18.48
C LEU A 67 -12.65 16.76 -17.62
N ALA A 68 -12.23 17.58 -16.65
CA ALA A 68 -11.13 17.24 -15.74
C ALA A 68 -11.46 16.00 -14.89
N VAL A 69 -12.71 15.86 -14.43
CA VAL A 69 -13.19 14.66 -13.71
C VAL A 69 -13.12 13.42 -14.61
N LEU A 70 -13.64 13.52 -15.82
CA LEU A 70 -13.66 12.41 -16.78
C LEU A 70 -12.24 11.97 -17.16
N LEU A 71 -11.37 12.91 -17.51
CA LEU A 71 -9.98 12.62 -17.87
C LEU A 71 -9.20 12.00 -16.72
N ARG A 72 -9.38 12.50 -15.49
CA ARG A 72 -8.78 11.88 -14.31
C ARG A 72 -9.27 10.43 -14.14
N GLY A 73 -10.58 10.19 -14.23
CA GLY A 73 -11.15 8.85 -14.13
C GLY A 73 -10.61 7.90 -15.20
N LEU A 74 -10.48 8.38 -16.44
CA LEU A 74 -9.92 7.59 -17.55
C LEU A 74 -8.45 7.23 -17.32
N LEU A 75 -7.65 8.15 -16.78
CA LEU A 75 -6.25 7.91 -16.45
C LEU A 75 -6.10 6.91 -15.29
N ASP A 76 -6.89 7.06 -14.22
CA ASP A 76 -6.88 6.12 -13.09
C ASP A 76 -7.34 4.71 -13.53
N HIS A 77 -8.35 4.63 -14.39
CA HIS A 77 -8.78 3.37 -14.99
C HIS A 77 -7.70 2.75 -15.88
N SER A 78 -7.08 3.54 -16.76
CA SER A 78 -5.99 3.09 -17.64
C SER A 78 -4.80 2.59 -16.82
N ARG A 79 -4.43 3.30 -15.76
CA ARG A 79 -3.39 2.90 -14.81
C ARG A 79 -3.71 1.55 -14.18
N THR A 80 -4.95 1.33 -13.77
CA THR A 80 -5.42 0.10 -13.15
C THR A 80 -5.36 -1.07 -14.12
N ILE A 81 -5.82 -0.89 -15.36
CA ILE A 81 -5.73 -1.90 -16.42
C ILE A 81 -4.26 -2.25 -16.72
N ILE A 82 -3.39 -1.24 -16.86
CA ILE A 82 -1.97 -1.46 -17.14
C ILE A 82 -1.34 -2.26 -16.00
N ALA A 83 -1.65 -1.92 -14.74
CA ALA A 83 -1.15 -2.66 -13.58
C ALA A 83 -1.62 -4.12 -13.60
N HIS A 84 -2.91 -4.38 -13.84
CA HIS A 84 -3.45 -5.75 -13.90
C HIS A 84 -2.87 -6.56 -15.07
N ARG A 85 -2.82 -6.02 -16.29
CA ARG A 85 -2.20 -6.70 -17.44
C ARG A 85 -0.71 -6.93 -17.23
N THR A 86 -0.06 -6.10 -16.42
CA THR A 86 1.33 -6.34 -16.00
C THR A 86 1.38 -7.52 -15.05
N ALA A 87 0.55 -7.51 -14.00
CA ALA A 87 0.38 -8.59 -13.02
C ALA A 87 0.25 -9.95 -13.72
N SER A 88 -0.79 -10.12 -14.54
CA SER A 88 -1.10 -11.41 -15.17
C SER A 88 0.04 -11.94 -16.05
N ARG A 89 0.69 -11.09 -16.85
CA ARG A 89 1.77 -11.55 -17.76
C ARG A 89 2.99 -12.08 -17.03
N VAL A 90 3.35 -11.48 -15.89
CA VAL A 90 4.50 -11.95 -15.10
C VAL A 90 4.12 -13.19 -14.30
N GLN A 91 2.89 -13.28 -13.79
CA GLN A 91 2.39 -14.51 -13.18
C GLN A 91 2.44 -15.69 -14.16
N GLU A 92 2.04 -15.48 -15.43
CA GLU A 92 2.13 -16.49 -16.48
C GLU A 92 3.58 -16.91 -16.77
N ASP A 93 4.48 -15.95 -17.02
CA ASP A 93 5.91 -16.22 -17.28
C ASP A 93 6.57 -16.96 -16.10
N LEU A 94 6.23 -16.58 -14.88
CA LEU A 94 6.81 -17.20 -13.70
C LEU A 94 6.29 -18.61 -13.47
N ARG A 95 4.98 -18.84 -13.64
CA ARG A 95 4.41 -20.19 -13.57
C ARG A 95 5.07 -21.08 -14.62
N GLY A 96 5.26 -20.59 -15.84
CA GLY A 96 5.98 -21.32 -16.89
C GLY A 96 7.39 -21.74 -16.47
N ARG A 97 8.20 -20.79 -16.02
CA ARG A 97 9.58 -21.09 -15.54
C ARG A 97 9.61 -22.04 -14.35
N LEU A 98 8.61 -21.94 -13.47
CA LEU A 98 8.50 -22.85 -12.33
C LEU A 98 8.20 -24.28 -12.81
N TYR A 99 7.25 -24.44 -13.74
CA TYR A 99 6.94 -25.74 -14.35
C TYR A 99 8.16 -26.34 -15.04
N ASP A 100 8.90 -25.55 -15.82
CA ASP A 100 10.12 -26.01 -16.49
C ASP A 100 11.17 -26.47 -15.47
N LYS A 101 11.35 -25.71 -14.38
CA LYS A 101 12.31 -26.06 -13.34
C LYS A 101 11.93 -27.33 -12.56
N ILE A 102 10.64 -27.54 -12.31
CA ILE A 102 10.12 -28.79 -11.71
C ILE A 102 10.42 -29.96 -12.64
N ALA A 103 10.17 -29.80 -13.94
CA ALA A 103 10.43 -30.82 -14.93
C ALA A 103 11.93 -31.17 -15.02
N GLU A 104 12.83 -30.17 -14.93
CA GLU A 104 14.28 -30.38 -14.91
C GLU A 104 14.80 -31.10 -13.65
N LEU A 105 14.28 -30.75 -12.46
CA LEU A 105 14.77 -31.30 -11.19
C LEU A 105 14.41 -32.78 -11.01
N GLY A 106 13.34 -33.24 -11.67
CA GLY A 106 12.89 -34.63 -11.65
C GLY A 106 12.39 -35.11 -10.27
N PRO A 107 11.76 -36.29 -10.19
CA PRO A 107 11.09 -36.78 -8.98
C PRO A 107 12.05 -37.08 -7.80
N ALA A 108 13.34 -37.31 -8.06
CA ALA A 108 14.33 -37.64 -7.04
C ALA A 108 14.63 -36.46 -6.09
N TRP A 109 14.53 -35.21 -6.57
CA TRP A 109 14.71 -34.01 -5.73
C TRP A 109 13.56 -33.83 -4.73
N PHE A 110 12.38 -34.36 -5.06
CA PHE A 110 11.14 -34.14 -4.31
C PHE A 110 10.93 -35.15 -3.17
N ALA A 111 11.85 -36.10 -2.97
CA ALA A 111 11.72 -37.18 -1.98
C ALA A 111 12.04 -36.77 -0.53
N GLY A 112 12.64 -35.58 -0.30
CA GLY A 112 13.07 -35.12 1.04
C GLY A 112 12.22 -34.02 1.68
N GLU A 113 11.55 -33.17 0.88
CA GLU A 113 10.92 -31.94 1.36
C GLU A 113 9.43 -31.87 0.99
N ARG A 114 8.62 -31.12 1.77
CA ARG A 114 7.25 -30.72 1.37
C ARG A 114 7.31 -29.72 0.21
N THR A 115 7.57 -30.27 -0.96
CA THR A 115 7.79 -29.60 -2.24
C THR A 115 6.66 -28.67 -2.68
N GLY A 116 5.42 -28.99 -2.32
CA GLY A 116 4.29 -28.09 -2.52
C GLY A 116 4.42 -26.76 -1.76
N GLY A 117 4.97 -26.77 -0.53
CA GLY A 117 5.08 -25.58 0.31
C GLY A 117 6.17 -24.61 -0.14
N VAL A 118 7.34 -25.15 -0.51
CA VAL A 118 8.47 -24.34 -1.02
C VAL A 118 8.10 -23.67 -2.34
N MET A 119 7.40 -24.38 -3.23
CA MET A 119 6.94 -23.82 -4.50
C MET A 119 5.86 -22.77 -4.32
N LEU A 120 4.89 -22.99 -3.44
CA LEU A 120 3.85 -22.00 -3.15
C LEU A 120 4.48 -20.72 -2.59
N SER A 121 5.43 -20.82 -1.65
CA SER A 121 6.16 -19.65 -1.14
C SER A 121 6.99 -18.93 -2.21
N LEU A 122 7.55 -19.65 -3.19
CA LEU A 122 8.29 -19.02 -4.28
C LEU A 122 7.36 -18.24 -5.21
N VAL A 123 6.20 -18.82 -5.55
CA VAL A 123 5.17 -18.17 -6.38
C VAL A 123 4.62 -16.94 -5.66
N ASP A 124 4.21 -17.09 -4.40
CA ASP A 124 3.69 -15.99 -3.58
C ASP A 124 4.73 -14.88 -3.41
N GLY A 125 6.00 -15.24 -3.20
CA GLY A 125 7.09 -14.29 -3.04
C GLY A 125 7.33 -13.44 -4.30
N VAL A 126 7.23 -14.04 -5.49
CA VAL A 126 7.39 -13.28 -6.73
C VAL A 126 6.14 -12.47 -7.09
N GLU A 127 4.95 -12.98 -6.81
CA GLU A 127 3.70 -12.21 -6.96
C GLU A 127 3.71 -10.96 -6.06
N GLN A 128 4.20 -11.08 -4.83
CA GLN A 128 4.45 -9.94 -3.95
C GLN A 128 5.47 -8.97 -4.55
N LEU A 129 6.58 -9.47 -5.10
CA LEU A 129 7.60 -8.62 -5.70
C LEU A 129 7.04 -7.81 -6.88
N GLN A 130 6.20 -8.45 -7.69
CA GLN A 130 5.55 -7.77 -8.78
C GLN A 130 4.55 -6.71 -8.30
N THR A 131 3.72 -7.05 -7.32
CA THR A 131 2.77 -6.10 -6.73
C THR A 131 3.50 -4.90 -6.13
N PHE A 132 4.63 -5.17 -5.46
CA PHE A 132 5.50 -4.14 -4.92
C PHE A 132 6.02 -3.19 -6.01
N PHE A 133 6.60 -3.71 -7.08
CA PHE A 133 7.15 -2.87 -8.15
C PHE A 133 6.10 -2.26 -9.08
N GLY A 134 4.96 -2.92 -9.30
CA GLY A 134 3.93 -2.50 -10.23
C GLY A 134 2.87 -1.56 -9.64
N GLN A 135 2.61 -1.65 -8.33
CA GLN A 135 1.59 -0.85 -7.66
C GLN A 135 2.17 0.01 -6.55
N TYR A 136 2.88 -0.62 -5.60
CA TYR A 136 3.36 0.08 -4.41
C TYR A 136 4.43 1.13 -4.73
N LEU A 137 5.46 0.80 -5.51
CA LEU A 137 6.55 1.72 -5.83
C LEU A 137 6.09 2.92 -6.69
N PRO A 138 5.25 2.74 -7.73
CA PRO A 138 4.63 3.87 -8.43
C PRO A 138 3.77 4.72 -7.50
N GLN A 139 2.93 4.09 -6.67
CA GLN A 139 2.07 4.80 -5.74
C GLN A 139 2.87 5.60 -4.70
N LEU A 140 3.98 5.06 -4.21
CA LEU A 140 4.89 5.75 -3.30
C LEU A 140 5.48 6.99 -3.98
N SER A 141 5.91 6.87 -5.24
CA SER A 141 6.45 7.99 -6.03
C SER A 141 5.38 9.07 -6.24
N ILE A 142 4.15 8.68 -6.62
CA ILE A 142 3.03 9.60 -6.81
C ILE A 142 2.65 10.28 -5.49
N ALA A 143 2.60 9.53 -4.38
CA ALA A 143 2.27 10.06 -3.06
C ALA A 143 3.34 11.05 -2.55
N ALA A 144 4.61 10.84 -2.90
CA ALA A 144 5.68 11.77 -2.58
C ALA A 144 5.63 13.02 -3.48
N LEU A 145 5.41 12.86 -4.79
CA LEU A 145 5.47 13.95 -5.77
C LEU A 145 4.20 14.82 -5.80
N THR A 146 3.03 14.24 -5.53
CA THR A 146 1.74 14.97 -5.61
C THR A 146 1.67 16.16 -4.63
N PRO A 147 2.06 16.04 -3.35
CA PRO A 147 2.15 17.19 -2.45
C PRO A 147 3.08 18.29 -2.95
N LEU A 148 4.24 17.94 -3.53
CA LEU A 148 5.14 18.94 -4.14
C LEU A 148 4.48 19.63 -5.33
N ALA A 149 3.76 18.89 -6.18
CA ALA A 149 3.03 19.48 -7.30
C ALA A 149 1.92 20.43 -6.83
N ILE A 150 1.19 20.06 -5.77
CA ILE A 150 0.19 20.94 -5.14
C ILE A 150 0.86 22.20 -4.60
N PHE A 151 1.97 22.06 -3.86
CA PHE A 151 2.71 23.20 -3.33
C PHE A 151 3.22 24.14 -4.43
N ALA A 152 3.84 23.59 -5.48
CA ALA A 152 4.32 24.36 -6.62
C ALA A 152 3.20 25.11 -7.36
N PHE A 153 1.99 24.53 -7.39
CA PHE A 153 0.83 25.21 -7.96
C PHE A 153 0.31 26.34 -7.06
N ILE A 154 0.17 26.11 -5.75
CA ILE A 154 -0.40 27.10 -4.82
C ILE A 154 0.56 28.25 -4.57
N VAL A 155 1.88 28.00 -4.47
CA VAL A 155 2.87 29.06 -4.20
C VAL A 155 2.90 30.13 -5.29
N TRP A 156 2.52 29.78 -6.52
CA TRP A 156 2.39 30.74 -7.62
C TRP A 156 1.21 31.71 -7.43
N TRP A 157 0.15 31.28 -6.72
CA TRP A 157 -1.03 32.10 -6.44
C TRP A 157 -0.92 32.86 -5.12
N ASP A 158 -0.53 32.15 -4.05
CA ASP A 158 -0.46 32.69 -2.69
C ASP A 158 0.61 31.93 -1.87
N ALA A 159 1.79 32.54 -1.75
CA ALA A 159 2.92 31.96 -1.03
C ALA A 159 2.68 31.79 0.49
N PRO A 160 2.06 32.75 1.21
CA PRO A 160 1.65 32.54 2.60
C PRO A 160 0.77 31.30 2.80
N VAL A 161 -0.30 31.15 2.01
CA VAL A 161 -1.20 30.00 2.11
C VAL A 161 -0.48 28.69 1.80
N ALA A 162 0.35 28.66 0.75
CA ALA A 162 1.16 27.49 0.41
C ALA A 162 2.07 27.06 1.56
N THR A 163 2.68 28.02 2.26
CA THR A 163 3.60 27.78 3.38
C THR A 163 2.87 27.19 4.58
N VAL A 164 1.71 27.73 4.93
CA VAL A 164 0.88 27.21 6.03
C VAL A 164 0.45 25.77 5.73
N MET A 165 -0.01 25.49 4.51
CA MET A 165 -0.40 24.13 4.09
C MET A 165 0.77 23.15 4.14
N LEU A 166 1.98 23.59 3.73
CA LEU A 166 3.18 22.75 3.79
C LEU A 166 3.55 22.39 5.24
N ILE A 167 3.52 23.37 6.14
CA ILE A 167 3.78 23.14 7.57
C ILE A 167 2.75 22.18 8.16
N ALA A 168 1.46 22.38 7.85
CA ALA A 168 0.40 21.49 8.30
C ALA A 168 0.63 20.05 7.82
N ALA A 169 0.98 19.86 6.53
CA ALA A 169 1.27 18.54 5.97
C ALA A 169 2.48 17.86 6.65
N LEU A 170 3.55 18.61 6.92
CA LEU A 170 4.73 18.12 7.63
C LEU A 170 4.39 17.70 9.07
N ILE A 171 3.56 18.48 9.77
CA ILE A 171 3.09 18.15 11.12
C ILE A 171 2.24 16.88 11.07
N THR A 172 1.31 16.75 10.12
CA THR A 172 0.49 15.53 9.97
C THR A 172 1.34 14.28 9.72
N LEU A 173 2.45 14.42 8.98
CA LEU A 173 3.39 13.31 8.75
C LEU A 173 4.24 13.01 9.99
N ALA A 174 4.72 14.03 10.69
CA ALA A 174 5.64 13.88 11.82
C ALA A 174 4.95 13.51 13.13
N ALA A 175 3.73 14.01 13.38
CA ALA A 175 3.04 13.85 14.65
C ALA A 175 2.81 12.38 15.05
N PRO A 176 2.34 11.47 14.18
CA PRO A 176 2.19 10.06 14.54
C PRO A 176 3.53 9.37 14.81
N ILE A 177 4.59 9.76 14.10
CA ILE A 177 5.94 9.19 14.28
C ILE A 177 6.52 9.65 15.63
N ALA A 178 6.37 10.93 15.96
CA ALA A 178 6.77 11.49 17.24
C ALA A 178 5.96 10.85 18.38
N TRP A 179 4.64 10.73 18.22
CA TRP A 179 3.77 10.08 19.20
C TRP A 179 4.18 8.63 19.46
N ASN A 180 4.35 7.83 18.41
CA ASN A 180 4.81 6.45 18.53
C ASN A 180 6.19 6.30 19.20
N LYS A 181 7.09 7.27 19.00
CA LYS A 181 8.39 7.30 19.70
C LYS A 181 8.24 7.63 21.18
N VAL A 182 7.39 8.60 21.52
CA VAL A 182 7.11 9.03 22.91
C VAL A 182 6.37 7.94 23.68
N GLU A 183 5.48 7.18 23.02
CA GLU A 183 4.74 6.07 23.62
C GLU A 183 5.60 4.82 23.92
N GLY A 184 6.91 4.89 23.63
CA GLY A 184 7.92 3.98 24.18
C GLY A 184 7.72 2.51 23.82
N GLY A 185 7.00 2.19 22.73
CA GLY A 185 6.76 0.81 22.36
C GLY A 185 5.77 0.06 23.25
N ARG A 186 4.89 0.75 23.99
CA ARG A 186 3.75 0.12 24.69
C ARG A 186 2.93 -0.80 23.79
N GLY A 187 2.81 -0.45 22.50
CA GLY A 187 2.19 -1.32 21.49
C GLY A 187 2.96 -2.64 21.28
N ARG A 188 4.29 -2.63 21.35
CA ARG A 188 5.11 -3.85 21.27
C ARG A 188 4.96 -4.70 22.53
N VAL A 189 5.00 -4.09 23.71
CA VAL A 189 4.77 -4.78 24.99
C VAL A 189 3.38 -5.44 25.00
N ARG A 190 2.34 -4.71 24.55
CA ARG A 190 0.98 -5.26 24.39
C ARG A 190 0.95 -6.42 23.40
N HIS A 191 1.64 -6.28 22.28
CA HIS A 191 1.69 -7.30 21.24
C HIS A 191 2.45 -8.57 21.68
N GLU A 192 3.55 -8.41 22.41
CA GLU A 192 4.31 -9.51 23.02
C GLU A 192 3.51 -10.20 24.11
N ALA A 193 2.82 -9.46 24.98
CA ALA A 193 1.91 -10.02 25.98
C ALA A 193 0.77 -10.82 25.32
N MET A 194 0.18 -10.31 24.24
CA MET A 194 -0.85 -11.03 23.48
C MET A 194 -0.32 -12.32 22.84
N LYS A 195 0.91 -12.29 22.29
CA LYS A 195 1.57 -13.50 21.77
C LYS A 195 1.83 -14.53 22.87
N GLY A 196 2.34 -14.08 24.02
CA GLY A 196 2.55 -14.92 25.19
C GLY A 196 1.27 -15.60 25.65
N PHE A 197 0.19 -14.83 25.83
CA PHE A 197 -1.13 -15.35 26.18
C PHE A 197 -1.66 -16.34 25.14
N GLY A 198 -1.55 -16.02 23.84
CA GLY A 198 -1.97 -16.91 22.76
C GLY A 198 -1.25 -18.26 22.77
N SER A 199 0.05 -18.26 23.09
CA SER A 199 0.84 -19.50 23.23
C SER A 199 0.38 -20.36 24.41
N GLU A 200 0.09 -19.72 25.55
CA GLU A 200 -0.36 -20.41 26.77
C GLU A 200 -1.79 -20.95 26.62
N PHE A 201 -2.67 -20.18 25.97
CA PHE A 201 -4.02 -20.61 25.63
C PHE A 201 -3.99 -21.82 24.69
N LEU A 202 -3.18 -21.76 23.62
CA LEU A 202 -3.05 -22.89 22.69
C LEU A 202 -2.51 -24.14 23.40
N GLY A 203 -1.52 -23.99 24.27
CA GLY A 203 -1.00 -25.07 25.11
C GLY A 203 -2.08 -25.67 26.03
N ALA A 204 -2.94 -24.83 26.62
CA ALA A 204 -4.05 -25.29 27.45
C ALA A 204 -5.11 -26.07 26.65
N VAL A 205 -5.42 -25.64 25.42
CA VAL A 205 -6.35 -26.36 24.53
C VAL A 205 -5.77 -27.71 24.10
N GLN A 206 -4.48 -27.75 23.72
CA GLN A 206 -3.81 -28.99 23.32
C GLN A 206 -3.66 -29.97 24.49
N GLY A 207 -3.38 -29.46 25.71
CA GLY A 207 -3.23 -30.24 26.94
C GLY A 207 -4.54 -30.51 27.70
N LEU A 208 -5.69 -30.13 27.15
CA LEU A 208 -6.99 -30.24 27.81
C LEU A 208 -7.35 -31.68 28.26
N PRO A 209 -7.05 -32.75 27.48
CA PRO A 209 -7.28 -34.12 27.92
C PRO A 209 -6.50 -34.46 29.19
N THR A 210 -5.23 -34.05 29.27
CA THR A 210 -4.37 -34.23 30.45
C THR A 210 -4.89 -33.43 31.64
N LEU A 211 -5.27 -32.16 31.42
CA LEU A 211 -5.87 -31.33 32.46
C LEU A 211 -7.17 -31.93 33.03
N LYS A 212 -7.99 -32.58 32.18
CA LYS A 212 -9.17 -33.32 32.64
C LYS A 212 -8.83 -34.59 33.41
N ALA A 213 -7.85 -35.36 32.94
CA ALA A 213 -7.41 -36.60 33.60
C ALA A 213 -6.91 -36.36 35.04
N PHE A 214 -6.26 -35.22 35.29
CA PHE A 214 -5.77 -34.82 36.61
C PHE A 214 -6.76 -33.91 37.39
N GLY A 215 -7.96 -33.66 36.87
CA GLY A 215 -8.97 -32.81 37.53
C GLY A 215 -8.58 -31.32 37.66
N GLN A 216 -7.63 -30.84 36.86
CA GLN A 216 -7.06 -29.48 36.92
C GLN A 216 -7.65 -28.49 35.91
N SER A 217 -8.60 -28.93 35.06
CA SER A 217 -9.14 -28.10 33.97
C SER A 217 -9.79 -26.79 34.44
N THR A 218 -10.51 -26.81 35.56
CA THR A 218 -11.17 -25.62 36.14
C THR A 218 -10.17 -24.67 36.79
N THR A 219 -9.19 -25.21 37.53
CA THR A 219 -8.11 -24.43 38.16
C THR A 219 -7.25 -23.71 37.12
N TYR A 220 -6.84 -24.41 36.07
CA TYR A 220 -6.03 -23.83 35.00
C TYR A 220 -6.83 -22.82 34.17
N GLY A 221 -8.13 -23.08 33.92
CA GLY A 221 -9.03 -22.14 33.27
C GLY A 221 -9.21 -20.83 34.03
N LYS A 222 -9.31 -20.86 35.36
CA LYS A 222 -9.37 -19.66 36.21
C LYS A 222 -8.07 -18.84 36.13
N ARG A 223 -6.91 -19.50 36.20
CA ARG A 223 -5.59 -18.84 36.06
C ARG A 223 -5.43 -18.15 34.71
N LEU A 224 -5.90 -18.79 33.64
CA LEU A 224 -5.86 -18.21 32.29
C LEU A 224 -6.81 -17.02 32.15
N ALA A 225 -8.00 -17.08 32.76
CA ALA A 225 -8.95 -15.97 32.80
C ALA A 225 -8.43 -14.75 33.60
N GLU A 226 -7.67 -14.99 34.68
CA GLU A 226 -7.00 -13.92 35.44
C GLU A 226 -5.91 -13.22 34.63
N ARG A 227 -5.13 -13.97 33.82
CA ARG A 227 -4.11 -13.41 32.91
C ARG A 227 -4.69 -12.65 31.70
N ALA A 228 -5.95 -12.87 31.37
CA ALA A 228 -6.61 -12.22 30.24
C ALA A 228 -7.15 -10.81 30.54
N ARG A 229 -7.19 -10.41 31.82
CA ARG A 229 -7.60 -9.07 32.27
C ARG A 229 -6.43 -8.09 32.25
#